data_AF-A0A7X4BTS3-F1
#
_entry.id   AF-A0A7X4BTS3-F1
#
_cell.length_a   1.000
_cell.length_b   1.000
_cell.length_c   1.000
_cell.angle_alpha   90.00
_cell.angle_beta   90.00
_cell.angle_gamma   90.00
#
_symmetry.space_group_name_H-M   'P 1'
#
loop_
_entity.id
_entity.type
_entity.pdbx_description
1 polymer ?
#
loop_
_entity_poly.entity_id
_entity_poly.type
_entity_poly.pdbx_seq_one_letter_code
_entity_poly.pdbx_strand_id
1 'polypeptide(L)'
;MSSLFEFLFKYRPVLFQEGELSFLSPWPVTMVAAAAVLLGVPAVLTYALARGRSRRLDRWVLGGLRAALFLVLFFIVMQPALVLTSVVPQRNFLAVLVDDSRSMTIDDRDGTSRAAKAAALLDPEGDLVGALEERFALRYFRFSASAGRV
;
A
#
# COMPACT_ATOMS: atom_id res chain seq x y z
N MET A 1 -23.17 4.41 -10.12
CA MET A 1 -22.24 5.26 -9.31
C MET A 1 -20.78 4.88 -9.49
N SER A 2 -20.43 3.59 -9.64
CA SER A 2 -19.04 3.13 -9.86
C SER A 2 -18.38 3.74 -11.10
N SER A 3 -19.04 3.80 -12.25
CA SER A 3 -18.44 4.30 -13.51
C SER A 3 -18.11 5.80 -13.51
N LEU A 4 -18.92 6.64 -12.84
CA LEU A 4 -18.65 8.07 -12.72
C LEU A 4 -17.45 8.32 -11.78
N PHE A 5 -17.36 7.54 -10.69
CA PHE A 5 -16.25 7.61 -9.76
C PHE A 5 -14.96 7.13 -10.41
N GLU A 6 -15.00 6.01 -11.15
CA GLU A 6 -13.87 5.50 -11.93
C GLU A 6 -13.41 6.50 -13.00
N PHE A 7 -14.33 7.23 -13.62
CA PHE A 7 -13.96 8.29 -14.57
C PHE A 7 -13.23 9.46 -13.89
N LEU A 8 -13.73 9.94 -12.75
CA LEU A 8 -13.15 11.08 -12.02
C LEU A 8 -11.83 10.74 -11.31
N PHE A 9 -11.75 9.55 -10.71
CA PHE A 9 -10.66 9.14 -9.84
C PHE A 9 -9.77 8.07 -10.45
N LYS A 10 -10.01 7.66 -11.71
CA LYS A 10 -9.28 6.65 -12.49
C LYS A 10 -9.33 5.22 -11.93
N TYR A 11 -9.59 5.05 -10.64
CA TYR A 11 -9.51 3.77 -9.92
C TYR A 11 -10.88 3.34 -9.40
N ARG A 12 -11.04 2.02 -9.24
CA ARG A 12 -12.25 1.43 -8.68
C ARG A 12 -12.41 1.84 -7.20
N PRO A 13 -13.64 2.07 -6.72
CA PRO A 13 -13.88 2.45 -5.33
C PRO A 13 -13.38 1.41 -4.32
N VAL A 14 -13.30 0.13 -4.70
CA VAL A 14 -12.73 -0.94 -3.85
C VAL A 14 -11.27 -0.66 -3.50
N LEU A 15 -10.48 -0.10 -4.43
CA LEU A 15 -9.07 0.23 -4.17
C LEU A 15 -8.92 1.37 -3.15
N PHE A 16 -9.92 2.25 -3.03
CA PHE A 16 -9.95 3.31 -2.02
C PHE A 16 -10.35 2.79 -0.63
N GLN A 17 -10.95 1.60 -0.53
CA GLN A 17 -11.27 0.95 0.75
C GLN A 17 -10.06 0.19 1.31
N GLU A 18 -9.23 -0.35 0.42
CA GLU A 18 -8.02 -1.09 0.79
C GLU A 18 -6.77 -0.20 0.91
N GLY A 19 -6.75 0.94 0.24
CA GLY A 19 -5.64 1.89 0.26
C GLY A 19 -5.79 3.01 1.28
N GLU A 20 -4.66 3.57 1.72
CA GLU A 20 -4.61 4.75 2.58
C GLU A 20 -4.43 6.01 1.73
N LEU A 21 -5.27 7.03 1.98
CA LEU A 21 -5.12 8.35 1.36
C LEU A 21 -4.03 9.13 2.10
N SER A 22 -2.93 9.41 1.41
CA SER A 22 -1.82 10.20 1.92
C SER A 22 -1.56 11.43 1.05
N PHE A 23 -0.87 12.42 1.60
CA PHE A 23 -0.41 13.60 0.85
C PHE A 23 1.11 13.48 0.65
N LEU A 24 1.54 13.38 -0.62
CA LEU A 24 2.97 13.26 -0.96
C LEU A 24 3.68 14.62 -1.10
N SER A 25 2.99 15.72 -0.79
CA SER A 25 3.58 17.06 -0.89
C SER A 25 4.86 17.17 -0.06
N PRO A 26 5.97 17.62 -0.66
CA PRO A 26 7.23 17.88 0.07
C PRO A 26 7.14 19.11 0.98
N TRP A 27 6.10 19.94 0.81
CA TRP A 27 5.86 21.13 1.60
C TRP A 27 4.95 20.83 2.79
N PRO A 28 5.21 21.41 3.98
CA PRO A 28 4.31 21.30 5.12
C PRO A 28 2.90 21.75 4.76
N VAL A 29 1.90 20.95 5.14
CA VAL A 29 0.47 21.23 4.87
C VAL A 29 0.08 22.62 5.36
N THR A 30 0.61 23.03 6.51
CA THR A 30 0.39 24.37 7.09
C THR A 30 0.85 25.50 6.17
N MET A 31 1.98 25.31 5.48
CA MET A 31 2.53 26.31 4.56
C MET A 31 1.68 26.44 3.30
N VAL A 32 1.25 25.30 2.72
CA VAL A 32 0.39 25.31 1.54
C VAL A 32 -1.00 25.85 1.90
N ALA A 33 -1.53 25.51 3.07
CA ALA A 33 -2.79 26.06 3.57
C ALA A 33 -2.69 27.57 3.78
N ALA A 34 -1.59 28.05 4.37
CA ALA A 34 -1.35 29.49 4.53
C ALA A 34 -1.30 30.21 3.18
N ALA A 35 -0.60 29.65 2.18
CA ALA A 35 -0.56 30.21 0.83
C ALA A 35 -1.94 30.23 0.16
N ALA A 36 -2.72 29.16 0.29
CA ALA A 36 -4.08 29.09 -0.25
C ALA A 36 -5.02 30.13 0.39
N VAL A 37 -4.90 30.36 1.71
CA VAL A 37 -5.66 31.41 2.40
C VAL A 37 -5.20 32.80 1.95
N LEU A 38 -3.89 33.03 1.92
CA LEU A 38 -3.29 34.32 1.56
C LEU A 38 -3.67 34.76 0.13
N LEU A 39 -3.75 33.83 -0.82
CA LEU A 39 -4.09 34.11 -2.21
C LEU A 39 -5.61 34.02 -2.47
N GLY A 40 -6.28 33.04 -1.87
CA GLY A 40 -7.68 32.74 -2.11
C GLY A 40 -8.63 33.74 -1.45
N VAL A 41 -8.38 34.13 -0.19
CA VAL A 41 -9.28 35.03 0.55
C VAL A 41 -9.36 36.42 -0.12
N PRO A 42 -8.25 37.10 -0.46
CA PRO A 42 -8.33 38.38 -1.17
C PRO A 42 -8.96 38.24 -2.55
N ALA A 43 -8.69 37.16 -3.28
CA ALA A 43 -9.27 36.93 -4.61
C ALA A 43 -10.80 36.72 -4.56
N VAL A 44 -11.32 36.07 -3.52
CA VAL A 44 -12.77 35.90 -3.32
C VAL A 44 -13.40 37.19 -2.79
N LEU A 45 -12.76 37.86 -1.82
CA LEU A 45 -13.27 39.10 -1.23
C LEU A 45 -13.30 40.25 -2.22
N THR A 46 -12.25 40.45 -3.03
CA THR A 46 -12.24 41.52 -4.05
C THR A 46 -13.37 41.35 -5.05
N TYR A 47 -13.72 40.11 -5.40
CA TYR A 47 -14.83 39.82 -6.31
C TYR A 47 -16.20 39.94 -5.65
N ALA A 48 -16.32 39.53 -4.38
CA ALA A 48 -17.54 39.69 -3.60
C ALA A 48 -17.85 41.16 -3.28
N LEU A 49 -16.81 41.97 -3.05
CA LEU A 49 -16.87 43.39 -2.72
C LEU A 49 -16.94 44.31 -3.94
N ALA A 50 -16.61 43.81 -5.14
CA ALA A 50 -16.69 44.59 -6.38
C ALA A 50 -18.13 45.12 -6.59
N ARG A 51 -18.28 46.44 -6.50
CA ARG A 51 -19.55 47.17 -6.69
C ARG A 51 -19.81 47.42 -8.19
N GLY A 52 -20.08 46.35 -8.93
CA GLY A 52 -20.67 46.40 -10.28
C GLY A 52 -22.19 46.22 -10.26
N ARG A 53 -22.89 46.60 -11.34
CA ARG A 53 -24.35 46.44 -11.55
C ARG A 53 -24.85 44.96 -11.59
N SER A 54 -24.11 44.02 -11.01
CA SER A 54 -24.43 42.60 -11.02
C SER A 54 -25.36 42.20 -9.87
N ARG A 55 -26.30 41.30 -10.18
CA ARG A 55 -27.24 40.73 -9.21
C ARG A 55 -26.45 39.98 -8.11
N ARG A 56 -27.02 39.91 -6.91
CA ARG A 56 -26.38 39.24 -5.77
C ARG A 56 -26.07 37.76 -6.06
N LEU A 57 -26.95 37.09 -6.81
CA LEU A 57 -26.77 35.69 -7.22
C LEU A 57 -25.52 35.50 -8.09
N ASP A 58 -25.32 36.35 -9.09
CA ASP A 58 -24.15 36.25 -9.99
C ASP A 58 -22.84 36.34 -9.19
N ARG A 59 -22.79 37.23 -8.18
CA ARG A 59 -21.63 37.38 -7.30
C ARG A 59 -21.35 36.14 -6.46
N TRP A 60 -22.38 35.52 -5.89
CA TRP A 60 -22.22 34.28 -5.13
C TRP A 60 -21.78 33.11 -6.03
N VAL A 61 -22.35 33.01 -7.24
CA VAL A 61 -21.97 31.98 -8.21
C VAL A 61 -20.51 32.14 -8.65
N LEU A 62 -20.11 33.34 -9.07
CA LEU A 62 -18.74 33.63 -9.52
C LEU A 62 -17.72 33.50 -8.38
N GLY A 63 -18.06 33.99 -7.18
CA GLY A 63 -17.23 33.82 -5.99
C GLY A 63 -17.08 32.35 -5.60
N GLY A 64 -18.16 31.58 -5.64
CA GLY A 64 -18.17 30.14 -5.38
C GLY A 64 -17.35 29.36 -6.40
N LEU A 65 -17.48 29.67 -7.69
CA LEU A 65 -16.71 29.03 -8.76
C LEU A 65 -15.20 29.30 -8.58
N ARG A 66 -14.84 30.51 -8.15
CA ARG A 66 -13.45 30.87 -7.90
C ARG A 66 -12.89 30.20 -6.65
N ALA A 67 -13.69 30.09 -5.58
CA ALA A 67 -13.33 29.33 -4.39
C ALA A 67 -13.14 27.84 -4.73
N ALA A 68 -14.02 27.26 -5.56
CA ALA A 68 -13.89 25.89 -6.05
C ALA A 68 -12.60 25.68 -6.85
N LEU A 69 -12.23 26.64 -7.72
CA LEU A 69 -10.95 26.60 -8.44
C LEU A 69 -9.76 26.57 -7.47
N PHE A 70 -9.73 27.44 -6.46
CA PHE A 70 -8.66 27.44 -5.46
C PHE A 70 -8.61 26.12 -4.66
N LEU A 71 -9.76 25.55 -4.32
CA LEU A 71 -9.82 24.23 -3.66
C LEU A 71 -9.24 23.13 -4.54
N VAL A 72 -9.56 23.12 -5.83
CA VAL A 72 -8.99 22.14 -6.77
C VAL A 72 -7.48 22.33 -6.89
N LEU A 73 -7.00 23.57 -7.03
CA LEU A 73 -5.55 23.85 -7.09
C LEU A 73 -4.84 23.41 -5.81
N PHE A 74 -5.40 23.72 -4.64
CA PHE A 74 -4.87 23.29 -3.35
C PHE A 74 -4.79 21.76 -3.28
N PHE A 75 -5.86 21.07 -3.68
CA PHE A 75 -5.90 19.62 -3.71
C PHE A 75 -4.82 19.04 -4.63
N ILE A 76 -4.63 19.58 -5.83
CA ILE A 76 -3.59 19.14 -6.76
C ILE A 76 -2.19 19.36 -6.17
N VAL A 77 -1.94 20.53 -5.56
CA VAL A 77 -0.63 20.85 -4.95
C VAL A 77 -0.30 19.92 -3.78
N MET A 78 -1.31 19.47 -3.03
CA MET A 78 -1.10 18.53 -1.93
C MET A 78 -0.71 17.11 -2.38
N GLN A 79 -0.76 16.84 -3.70
CA GLN A 79 -0.40 15.56 -4.30
C GLN A 79 -1.07 14.38 -3.56
N PRO A 80 -2.41 14.29 -3.57
CA PRO A 80 -3.13 13.20 -2.96
C PRO A 80 -2.74 11.91 -3.66
N ALA A 81 -2.27 10.96 -2.86
CA ALA A 81 -1.86 9.65 -3.33
C ALA A 81 -2.61 8.56 -2.58
N LEU A 82 -3.06 7.57 -3.32
CA LEU A 82 -3.63 6.36 -2.77
C LEU A 82 -2.51 5.32 -2.63
N VAL A 83 -2.13 5.01 -1.39
CA VAL A 83 -1.07 4.04 -1.09
C VAL A 83 -1.72 2.69 -0.84
N LEU A 84 -1.39 1.70 -1.67
CA LEU A 84 -1.85 0.32 -1.49
C LEU A 84 -0.70 -0.53 -0.94
N THR A 85 -0.88 -1.10 0.24
CA THR A 85 0.01 -2.13 0.80
C THR A 85 -0.43 -3.51 0.29
N SER A 86 0.22 -4.00 -0.76
CA SER A 86 0.06 -5.39 -1.20
C SER A 86 1.19 -6.26 -0.65
N VAL A 87 0.86 -7.47 -0.20
CA VAL A 87 1.84 -8.51 0.10
C VAL A 87 2.34 -9.04 -1.24
N VAL A 88 3.56 -8.69 -1.63
CA VAL A 88 4.18 -9.18 -2.87
C VAL A 88 4.59 -10.65 -2.65
N PRO A 89 4.02 -11.63 -3.38
CA PRO A 89 4.47 -13.02 -3.33
C PRO A 89 5.98 -13.10 -3.61
N GLN A 90 6.69 -14.00 -2.93
CA GLN A 90 8.15 -14.17 -3.01
C GLN A 90 9.04 -13.08 -2.36
N ARG A 91 8.49 -12.01 -1.76
CA ARG A 91 9.29 -11.12 -0.88
C ARG A 91 9.40 -11.61 0.57
N ASN A 92 8.53 -12.54 0.97
CA ASN A 92 8.55 -13.14 2.29
C ASN A 92 9.44 -14.38 2.27
N PHE A 93 10.56 -14.32 3.00
CA PHE A 93 11.46 -15.46 3.16
C PHE A 93 10.92 -16.39 4.24
N LEU A 94 10.80 -17.67 3.92
CA LEU A 94 10.48 -18.71 4.89
C LEU A 94 11.73 -19.55 5.14
N ALA A 95 12.25 -19.48 6.37
CA ALA A 95 13.37 -20.30 6.80
C ALA A 95 12.85 -21.66 7.28
N VAL A 96 13.28 -22.74 6.61
CA VAL A 96 13.00 -24.12 6.99
C VAL A 96 14.22 -24.66 7.71
N LEU A 97 14.09 -24.93 9.00
CA LEU A 97 15.16 -25.47 9.84
C LEU A 97 14.97 -26.97 9.99
N VAL A 98 15.95 -27.74 9.51
CA VAL A 98 15.98 -29.20 9.57
C VAL A 98 16.98 -29.62 10.65
N ASP A 99 16.52 -30.39 11.62
CA ASP A 99 17.38 -31.00 12.62
C ASP A 99 18.23 -32.10 11.94
N ASP A 100 19.55 -32.02 12.10
CA ASP A 100 20.55 -32.98 11.59
C ASP A 100 21.37 -33.59 12.75
N SER A 101 20.74 -33.70 13.93
CA SER A 101 21.35 -34.35 15.08
C SER A 101 21.41 -35.88 14.90
N ARG A 102 22.29 -36.52 15.66
CA ARG A 102 22.49 -37.99 15.61
C ARG A 102 21.21 -38.79 15.89
N SER A 103 20.25 -38.22 16.62
CA SER A 103 18.96 -38.87 16.88
C SER A 103 18.08 -38.98 15.62
N MET A 104 18.36 -38.18 14.58
CA MET A 104 17.63 -38.23 13.31
C MET A 104 18.00 -39.44 12.46
N THR A 105 19.16 -40.07 12.71
CA THR A 105 19.59 -41.32 12.05
C THR A 105 18.92 -42.55 12.65
N ILE A 106 18.24 -42.42 13.80
CA ILE A 106 17.57 -43.54 14.47
C ILE A 106 16.30 -43.88 13.68
N ASP A 107 16.15 -45.17 13.37
CA ASP A 107 14.95 -45.69 12.74
C ASP A 107 13.75 -45.59 13.67
N ASP A 108 12.66 -45.06 13.12
CA ASP A 108 11.39 -45.00 13.80
C ASP A 108 10.66 -46.36 13.73
N ARG A 109 9.48 -46.47 14.33
CA ARG A 109 8.70 -47.72 14.36
C ARG A 109 8.42 -48.33 12.99
N ASP A 110 8.46 -47.50 11.94
CA ASP A 110 8.21 -47.89 10.55
C ASP A 110 9.48 -48.34 9.81
N GLY A 111 10.61 -48.48 10.51
CA GLY A 111 11.89 -48.93 9.94
C GLY A 111 12.60 -47.90 9.06
N THR A 112 12.14 -46.65 9.07
CA THR A 112 12.75 -45.52 8.34
C THR A 112 13.32 -44.51 9.32
N SER A 113 14.50 -43.97 9.00
CA SER A 113 15.12 -42.93 9.81
C SER A 113 14.29 -41.64 9.78
N ARG A 114 14.30 -40.89 10.89
CA ARG A 114 13.58 -39.61 10.99
C ARG A 114 14.12 -38.60 9.96
N ALA A 115 15.42 -38.64 9.68
CA ALA A 115 16.04 -37.85 8.62
C ALA A 115 15.46 -38.17 7.24
N ALA A 116 15.27 -39.45 6.91
CA ALA A 116 14.69 -39.86 5.63
C ALA A 116 13.23 -39.40 5.49
N LYS A 117 12.43 -39.48 6.57
CA LYS A 117 11.05 -38.94 6.58
C LYS A 117 11.03 -37.42 6.38
N ALA A 118 11.91 -36.69 7.05
CA ALA A 118 12.02 -35.23 6.89
C ALA A 118 12.45 -34.85 5.47
N ALA A 119 13.39 -35.58 4.88
CA ALA A 119 13.81 -35.39 3.50
C ALA A 119 12.67 -35.66 2.49
N ALA A 120 11.87 -36.70 2.71
CA ALA A 120 10.72 -37.02 1.87
C ALA A 120 9.59 -35.96 1.97
N LEU A 121 9.37 -35.39 3.15
CA LEU A 121 8.40 -34.30 3.34
C LEU A 121 8.83 -32.99 2.70
N LEU A 122 10.15 -32.76 2.61
CA LEU A 122 10.77 -31.57 2.02
C LEU A 122 11.27 -31.82 0.59
N ASP A 123 10.73 -32.83 -0.08
CA ASP A 123 11.04 -33.13 -1.47
C ASP A 123 10.70 -31.92 -2.35
N PRO A 124 11.64 -31.39 -3.16
CA PRO A 124 11.39 -30.24 -4.03
C PRO A 124 10.21 -30.43 -5.00
N GLU A 125 9.92 -31.67 -5.38
CA GLU A 125 8.80 -32.00 -6.27
C GLU A 125 7.50 -32.32 -5.50
N GLY A 126 7.52 -32.27 -4.17
CA GLY A 126 6.39 -32.56 -3.31
C GLY A 126 5.35 -31.43 -3.24
N ASP A 127 4.08 -31.80 -3.08
CA ASP A 127 2.95 -30.86 -2.97
C ASP A 127 3.16 -29.78 -1.89
N LEU A 128 3.80 -30.14 -0.76
CA LEU A 128 4.08 -29.22 0.33
C LEU A 128 5.06 -28.11 -0.08
N VAL A 129 6.16 -28.48 -0.73
CA VAL A 129 7.18 -27.52 -1.17
C VAL A 129 6.61 -26.64 -2.26
N GLY A 130 5.91 -27.21 -3.24
CA GLY A 130 5.25 -26.43 -4.30
C GLY A 130 4.26 -25.40 -3.76
N ALA A 131 3.40 -25.78 -2.80
CA ALA A 131 2.45 -24.85 -2.18
C ALA A 131 3.14 -23.73 -1.36
N LEU A 132 4.32 -24.00 -0.79
CA LEU A 132 5.10 -23.00 -0.07
C LEU A 132 5.86 -22.07 -1.03
N GLU A 133 6.45 -22.59 -2.11
CA GLU A 133 7.18 -21.80 -3.11
C GLU A 133 6.27 -20.84 -3.89
N GLU A 134 4.98 -21.18 -4.05
CA GLU A 134 3.99 -20.28 -4.66
C GLU A 134 3.86 -18.96 -3.88
N ARG A 135 4.10 -18.98 -2.56
CA ARG A 135 3.87 -17.84 -1.66
C ARG A 135 5.15 -17.26 -1.05
N PHE A 136 6.18 -18.08 -0.86
CA PHE A 136 7.38 -17.76 -0.09
C PHE A 136 8.67 -18.10 -0.84
N ALA A 137 9.72 -17.31 -0.62
CA ALA A 137 11.07 -17.70 -1.01
C ALA A 137 11.67 -18.60 0.08
N LEU A 138 11.72 -19.90 -0.18
CA LEU A 138 12.22 -20.90 0.78
C LEU A 138 13.74 -20.79 0.98
N ARG A 139 14.20 -20.92 2.22
CA ARG A 139 15.62 -21.05 2.58
C ARG A 139 15.81 -22.18 3.58
N TYR A 140 16.62 -23.16 3.21
CA TYR A 140 16.88 -24.33 4.03
C TYR A 140 18.12 -24.12 4.92
N PHE A 141 17.98 -24.53 6.17
CA PHE A 141 19.05 -24.53 7.15
C PHE A 141 19.06 -25.88 7.85
N ARG A 142 20.26 -26.43 8.06
CA ARG A 142 20.45 -27.59 8.93
C ARG A 142 20.98 -27.14 10.27
N PHE A 143 20.56 -27.78 11.35
CA PHE A 143 21.07 -27.49 12.68
C PHE A 143 21.31 -28.76 13.49
N SER A 144 22.41 -28.75 14.25
CA SER A 144 22.69 -29.75 15.28
C SER A 144 23.43 -29.05 16.44
N ALA A 145 24.75 -29.26 16.60
CA ALA A 145 25.58 -28.46 17.52
C ALA A 145 25.82 -27.03 17.01
N SER A 146 25.68 -26.81 15.70
CA SER A 146 25.77 -25.52 15.03
C SER A 146 24.73 -25.45 13.91
N ALA A 147 24.26 -24.25 13.57
CA ALA A 147 23.37 -24.02 12.43
C ALA A 147 24.16 -23.61 11.19
N GLY A 148 23.80 -24.17 10.03
CA GLY A 148 24.40 -23.85 8.74
C GLY A 148 23.34 -23.83 7.63
N ARG A 149 23.55 -23.01 6.62
CA ARG A 149 22.70 -22.99 5.43
C ARG A 149 23.00 -24.22 4.57
N VAL A 150 21.95 -24.82 4.00
CA VAL A 150 22.04 -25.90 3.01
C VAL A 150 22.07 -25.29 1.60
#